data_AF-A0A438WB11-F1
#
_entry.id   AF-A0A438WB11-F1
#
_cell.length_a   1.000
_cell.length_b   1.000
_cell.length_c   1.000
_cell.angle_alpha   90.00
_cell.angle_beta   90.00
_cell.angle_gamma   90.00
#
_symmetry.space_group_name_H-M   'P 1'
#
loop_
_entity.id
_entity.type
_entity.pdbx_description
1 polymer ?
#
loop_
_entity_poly.entity_id
_entity_poly.type
_entity_poly.pdbx_seq_one_letter_code
_entity_poly.pdbx_strand_id
1 'polypeptide(L)'
;MTSASSHSFKEQDFHIPIAFAFDKNYLIPAGACLYSLLESIAKANKKIRYTLHALVVGLNEEDKAKLNQITEPFKEFAVLEVKDI
;
A
#
# COMPACT_ATOMS: atom_id res chain seq x y z
N MET A 1 -6.78 33.30 -26.82
CA MET A 1 -5.58 32.51 -26.51
C MET A 1 -5.70 31.97 -25.10
N THR A 2 -6.27 30.79 -24.92
CA THR A 2 -6.25 30.09 -23.63
C THR A 2 -4.95 29.31 -23.56
N SER A 3 -4.02 29.76 -22.71
CA SER A 3 -2.77 29.07 -22.45
C SER A 3 -3.11 27.74 -21.80
N ALA A 4 -3.09 26.66 -22.59
CA ALA A 4 -3.10 25.31 -22.05
C ALA A 4 -1.78 25.17 -21.29
N SER A 5 -1.85 25.17 -19.96
CA SER A 5 -0.73 24.85 -19.10
C SER A 5 -0.28 23.43 -19.44
N SER A 6 0.75 23.34 -20.27
CA SER A 6 1.52 22.14 -20.54
C SER A 6 2.28 21.79 -19.26
N HIS A 7 1.56 21.25 -18.28
CA HIS A 7 2.17 20.46 -17.22
C HIS A 7 2.73 19.20 -17.87
N SER A 8 3.95 19.34 -18.38
CA SER A 8 4.86 18.23 -18.59
C SER A 8 4.84 17.42 -17.29
N PHE A 9 4.24 16.23 -17.35
CA PHE A 9 4.46 15.16 -16.39
C PHE A 9 5.95 14.84 -16.46
N LYS A 10 6.79 15.65 -15.80
CA LYS A 10 8.12 15.22 -15.39
C LYS A 10 7.89 13.92 -14.63
N GLU A 11 8.78 12.95 -14.80
CA GLU A 11 8.86 11.73 -13.99
C GLU A 11 9.06 12.14 -12.52
N GLN A 12 7.98 12.61 -11.89
CA GLN A 12 7.88 12.69 -10.46
C GLN A 12 7.66 11.25 -10.04
N ASP A 13 8.55 10.76 -9.20
CA ASP A 13 8.34 9.56 -8.41
C ASP A 13 7.11 9.80 -7.51
N PHE A 14 5.91 9.64 -8.09
CA PHE A 14 4.65 9.82 -7.38
C PHE A 14 4.58 8.76 -6.30
N HIS A 15 4.60 9.23 -5.07
CA HIS A 15 4.62 8.41 -3.88
C HIS A 15 3.34 8.65 -3.08
N ILE A 16 2.49 7.64 -2.94
CA ILE A 16 1.20 7.76 -2.26
C ILE A 16 1.25 6.99 -0.94
N PRO A 17 1.22 7.68 0.22
CA PRO A 17 1.06 7.03 1.51
C PRO A 17 -0.41 6.67 1.76
N ILE A 18 -0.67 5.45 2.24
CA ILE A 18 -2.00 4.97 2.62
C ILE A 18 -1.89 4.37 4.02
N ALA A 19 -2.75 4.80 4.95
CA ALA A 19 -2.77 4.26 6.31
C ALA A 19 -3.96 3.31 6.49
N PHE A 20 -3.71 2.20 7.18
CA PHE A 20 -4.69 1.22 7.63
C PHE A 20 -4.56 1.09 9.14
N ALA A 21 -5.68 1.16 9.86
CA ALA A 21 -5.70 0.92 11.29
C ALA A 21 -6.63 -0.27 11.60
N PHE A 22 -6.11 -1.29 12.27
CA PHE A 22 -6.88 -2.49 12.56
C PHE A 22 -6.30 -3.28 13.74
N ASP A 23 -7.14 -4.03 14.45
CA ASP A 23 -6.69 -4.94 15.50
C ASP A 23 -6.55 -6.39 14.96
N LYS A 24 -6.16 -7.32 15.83
CA LYS A 24 -6.05 -8.74 15.49
C LYS A 24 -7.33 -9.34 14.89
N ASN A 25 -8.52 -8.89 15.29
CA ASN A 25 -9.79 -9.42 14.77
C ASN A 25 -9.99 -9.08 13.29
N TYR A 26 -9.31 -8.04 12.82
CA TYR A 26 -9.36 -7.57 11.45
C TYR A 26 -8.17 -8.02 10.59
N LEU A 27 -7.28 -8.88 11.09
CA LEU A 27 -6.11 -9.36 10.34
C LEU A 27 -6.49 -9.95 8.97
N ILE A 28 -7.51 -10.82 8.94
CA ILE A 28 -7.98 -11.47 7.71
C ILE A 28 -8.59 -10.46 6.72
N PRO A 29 -9.59 -9.64 7.11
CA PRO A 29 -10.16 -8.66 6.18
C PRO A 29 -9.15 -7.58 5.76
N ALA A 30 -8.23 -7.17 6.64
CA ALA A 30 -7.15 -6.25 6.30
C ALA A 30 -6.22 -6.87 5.24
N GLY A 31 -5.81 -8.13 5.42
CA GLY A 31 -5.01 -8.85 4.43
C GLY A 31 -5.70 -8.93 3.06
N ALA A 32 -6.99 -9.26 3.02
CA ALA A 32 -7.78 -9.29 1.77
C ALA A 32 -7.90 -7.91 1.12
N CYS A 33 -8.07 -6.86 1.92
CA CYS A 33 -8.11 -5.47 1.43
C CYS A 33 -6.76 -5.04 0.83
N LEU A 34 -5.65 -5.32 1.53
CA LEU A 34 -4.30 -5.01 1.04
C LEU A 34 -4.03 -5.72 -0.29
N TYR A 35 -4.33 -7.01 -0.38
CA TYR A 35 -4.13 -7.79 -1.59
C TYR A 35 -4.95 -7.24 -2.77
N SER A 36 -6.26 -7.07 -2.59
CA SER A 36 -7.15 -6.61 -3.67
C SER A 36 -6.82 -5.20 -4.15
N LEU A 37 -6.40 -4.31 -3.25
CA LEU A 37 -5.92 -2.98 -3.58
C LEU A 37 -4.66 -3.05 -4.45
N LEU A 38 -3.64 -3.79 -4.01
CA LEU A 38 -2.37 -3.92 -4.71
C LEU A 38 -2.52 -4.64 -6.05
N GLU A 39 -3.36 -5.67 -6.11
CA GLU A 39 -3.69 -6.37 -7.35
C GLU A 39 -4.38 -5.44 -8.36
N SER A 40 -5.31 -4.61 -7.91
CA SER A 40 -5.96 -3.61 -8.78
C SER A 40 -4.97 -2.57 -9.30
N ILE A 41 -4.07 -2.07 -8.43
CA ILE A 41 -3.00 -1.15 -8.83
C ILE A 41 -2.07 -1.79 -9.85
N ALA A 42 -1.66 -3.04 -9.62
CA ALA A 42 -0.79 -3.78 -10.53
C ALA A 42 -1.42 -3.91 -11.94
N LYS A 43 -2.74 -4.10 -12.01
CA LYS A 43 -3.51 -4.12 -13.28
C LYS A 43 -3.65 -2.74 -13.93
N ALA A 44 -3.67 -1.66 -13.13
CA ALA A 44 -3.93 -0.29 -13.57
C ALA A 44 -2.70 0.52 -14.03
N ASN A 45 -1.52 -0.10 -14.10
CA ASN A 45 -0.22 0.44 -14.57
C ASN A 45 0.66 1.09 -13.48
N LYS A 46 1.81 0.46 -13.20
CA LYS A 46 2.70 0.58 -12.01
C LYS A 46 3.55 1.85 -11.91
N LYS A 47 3.11 3.00 -12.43
CA LYS A 47 3.94 4.22 -12.46
C LYS A 47 4.05 4.96 -11.11
N ILE A 48 3.37 4.47 -10.08
CA ILE A 48 3.25 5.12 -8.77
C ILE A 48 3.76 4.15 -7.71
N ARG A 49 4.56 4.65 -6.76
CA ARG A 49 5.01 3.90 -5.59
C ARG A 49 4.10 4.17 -4.39
N TYR A 50 3.90 3.17 -3.54
CA TYR A 50 3.01 3.25 -2.39
C TYR A 50 3.73 2.87 -1.10
N THR A 51 3.46 3.59 -0.02
CA THR A 51 3.74 3.10 1.34
C THR A 51 2.42 2.82 2.04
N LEU A 52 2.24 1.59 2.48
CA LEU A 52 1.11 1.15 3.27
C LEU A 52 1.53 1.14 4.73
N HIS A 53 0.99 2.06 5.53
CA HIS A 53 1.23 2.09 6.98
C HIS A 53 0.14 1.29 7.68
N ALA A 54 0.47 0.11 8.19
CA ALA A 54 -0.42 -0.70 9.01
C ALA A 54 -0.22 -0.37 10.49
N LEU A 55 -1.13 0.43 11.05
CA LEU A 55 -1.21 0.78 12.47
C LEU A 55 -2.03 -0.30 13.19
N VAL A 56 -1.37 -1.13 14.00
CA VAL A 56 -1.95 -2.38 14.47
C VAL A 56 -1.98 -2.48 15.99
N VAL A 57 -2.99 -3.18 16.52
CA VAL A 57 -3.11 -3.47 17.96
C VAL A 57 -3.23 -4.98 18.15
N GLY A 58 -2.32 -5.55 18.95
CA GLY A 58 -2.39 -6.96 19.38
C GLY A 58 -1.98 -8.00 18.34
N LEU A 59 -1.25 -7.60 17.28
CA LEU A 59 -0.64 -8.54 16.34
C LEU A 59 0.67 -9.09 16.89
N ASN A 60 0.88 -10.39 16.74
CA ASN A 60 2.16 -11.02 17.02
C ASN A 60 3.05 -11.07 15.77
N GLU A 61 4.28 -11.58 15.91
CA GLU A 61 5.22 -11.67 14.79
C GLU A 61 4.74 -12.59 13.65
N GLU A 62 3.94 -13.62 13.96
CA GLU A 62 3.34 -14.49 12.94
C GLU A 62 2.29 -13.75 12.12
N ASP A 63 1.45 -12.93 12.77
CA ASP A 63 0.45 -12.09 12.12
C ASP A 63 1.11 -11.06 11.20
N LYS A 64 2.19 -10.42 11.69
CA LYS A 64 3.01 -9.48 10.90
C LYS A 64 3.68 -10.19 9.72
N ALA A 65 4.17 -11.41 9.91
CA ALA A 65 4.76 -12.20 8.83
C ALA A 65 3.72 -12.53 7.73
N LYS A 66 2.48 -12.88 8.12
CA LYS A 66 1.37 -13.11 7.17
C LYS A 66 1.06 -11.85 6.35
N LEU A 67 1.03 -10.68 6.98
CA LEU A 67 0.83 -9.41 6.25
C LEU A 67 1.95 -9.15 5.23
N ASN A 68 3.20 -9.36 5.63
CA ASN A 68 4.34 -9.21 4.71
C ASN A 68 4.27 -10.21 3.55
N GLN A 69 3.90 -11.46 3.80
CA GLN A 69 3.72 -12.46 2.73
C GLN A 69 2.64 -12.06 1.72
N ILE A 70 1.56 -11.42 2.17
CA ILE A 70 0.49 -10.93 1.30
C ILE A 70 0.99 -9.80 0.39
N THR A 71 1.84 -8.91 0.91
CA THR A 71 2.37 -7.76 0.16
C THR A 71 3.63 -8.06 -0.66
N GLU A 72 4.33 -9.15 -0.38
CA GLU A 72 5.61 -9.55 -1.01
C GLU A 72 5.56 -9.56 -2.55
N PRO A 73 4.50 -10.06 -3.22
CA PRO A 73 4.43 -10.03 -4.69
C PRO A 73 4.45 -8.62 -5.31
N PHE A 74 4.18 -7.59 -4.51
CA PHE A 74 4.01 -6.20 -4.95
C PHE A 74 5.17 -5.29 -4.55
N LYS A 75 6.26 -5.85 -3.98
CA LYS A 75 7.42 -5.09 -3.47
C LYS A 75 8.13 -4.19 -4.49
N GLU A 76 7.90 -4.41 -5.78
CA GLU A 76 8.41 -3.56 -6.86
C GLU A 76 7.86 -2.12 -6.78
N PHE A 77 6.63 -1.95 -6.30
CA PHE A 77 5.95 -0.67 -6.26
C PHE A 77 5.26 -0.35 -4.93
N ALA A 78 5.23 -1.26 -3.96
CA ALA A 78 4.61 -1.04 -2.66
C ALA A 78 5.52 -1.48 -1.51
N VAL A 79 5.53 -0.71 -0.42
CA VAL A 79 6.21 -1.04 0.83
C VAL A 79 5.17 -1.10 1.95
N LEU A 80 5.21 -2.14 2.77
CA LEU A 80 4.39 -2.28 3.97
C LEU A 80 5.21 -1.90 5.21
N GLU A 81 4.73 -0.93 5.98
CA GLU A 81 5.27 -0.57 7.29
C GLU A 81 4.26 -0.92 8.38
N VAL A 82 4.58 -1.89 9.22
CA VAL A 82 3.71 -2.25 10.36
C VAL A 82 4.20 -1.54 11.62
N LYS A 83 3.30 -0.84 12.32
CA LYS A 83 3.57 -0.12 13.56
C LYS A 83 2.53 -0.50 14.61
N ASP A 84 3.00 -0.96 15.76
CA ASP A 84 2.13 -1.18 16.92
C ASP A 84 1.74 0.17 17.55
N ILE A 85 0.45 0.38 17.83
CA ILE A 85 -0.10 1.62 18.44
C ILE A 85 -0.92 1.36 19.71
#